data_AF-A0A5C7B220-F1
#
_entry.id   AF-A0A5C7B220-F1
#
_cell.length_a   1.000
_cell.length_b   1.000
_cell.length_c   1.000
_cell.angle_alpha   90.00
_cell.angle_beta   90.00
_cell.angle_gamma   90.00
#
_symmetry.space_group_name_H-M   'P 1'
#
loop_
_entity.id
_entity.type
_entity.pdbx_description
1 polymer ?
#
loop_
_entity_poly.entity_id
_entity_poly.type
_entity_poly.pdbx_seq_one_letter_code
_entity_poly.pdbx_strand_id
1 'polypeptide(L)' 'MTEKEIKKIKSQKNAAILLIIAPIIMLISYLGKPNFNEYGLNNYIICGALVVLIICGSVGLKNSLRKQKEHNI' A
#
# COMPACT_ATOMS: atom_id res chain seq x y z
N MET A 1 -13.46 21.15 11.17
CA MET A 1 -13.61 19.75 10.71
C MET A 1 -14.53 19.03 11.68
N THR A 2 -15.47 18.26 11.17
CA THR A 2 -16.34 17.42 12.00
C THR A 2 -15.59 16.18 12.48
N GLU A 3 -16.01 15.58 13.60
CA GLU A 3 -15.42 14.32 14.10
C GLU A 3 -15.44 13.20 13.06
N LYS A 4 -16.47 13.19 12.20
CA LYS A 4 -16.60 12.27 11.06
C LYS A 4 -15.46 12.44 10.04
N GLU A 5 -15.07 13.67 9.74
CA GLU A 5 -13.96 13.95 8.81
C GLU A 5 -12.62 13.51 9.39
N ILE A 6 -12.40 13.69 10.71
CA ILE A 6 -11.17 13.26 11.38
C ILE A 6 -11.01 11.74 11.31
N LYS A 7 -12.09 11.00 11.63
CA LYS A 7 -12.14 9.53 11.52
C LYS A 7 -11.87 9.08 10.09
N LYS A 8 -12.39 9.80 9.08
CA LYS A 8 -12.16 9.50 7.67
C LYS A 8 -10.68 9.65 7.29
N ILE A 9 -10.01 10.73 7.70
CA ILE A 9 -8.57 10.91 7.40
C ILE A 9 -7.73 9.80 8.08
N LYS A 10 -8.04 9.44 9.32
CA LYS A 10 -7.36 8.37 10.04
C LYS A 10 -7.56 7.01 9.36
N SER A 11 -8.78 6.72 8.91
CA SER A 11 -9.09 5.51 8.14
C SER A 11 -8.35 5.48 6.80
N GLN A 12 -8.27 6.62 6.09
CA GLN A 12 -7.48 6.73 4.85
C GLN A 12 -5.99 6.46 5.08
N LYS A 13 -5.42 6.99 6.16
CA LYS A 13 -4.04 6.71 6.56
C LYS A 13 -3.82 5.21 6.78
N ASN A 14 -4.70 4.57 7.55
CA ASN A 14 -4.59 3.14 7.85
C ASN A 14 -4.73 2.27 6.60
N ALA A 15 -5.68 2.59 5.72
CA ALA A 15 -5.86 1.89 4.45
C ALA A 15 -4.63 2.04 3.54
N ALA A 16 -4.04 3.24 3.49
CA ALA A 16 -2.82 3.49 2.74
C ALA A 16 -1.62 2.69 3.28
N ILE A 17 -1.47 2.61 4.61
CA ILE A 17 -0.44 1.77 5.25
C ILE A 17 -0.65 0.29 4.92
N LEU A 18 -1.88 -0.20 4.99
CA LEU A 18 -2.20 -1.58 4.64
C LEU A 18 -1.86 -1.89 3.17
N LEU A 19 -2.18 -0.97 2.26
CA LEU A 19 -1.84 -1.05 0.83
C LEU A 19 -0.34 -1.03 0.54
N ILE A 20 0.50 -0.63 1.50
CA ILE A 20 1.97 -0.70 1.39
C ILE A 20 2.49 -1.99 2.02
N ILE A 21 2.07 -2.29 3.25
CA ILE A 21 2.61 -3.41 4.02
C ILE A 21 2.23 -4.76 3.39
N ALA A 22 0.97 -4.94 2.99
CA ALA A 22 0.53 -6.23 2.45
C ALA A 22 1.27 -6.62 1.16
N PRO A 23 1.47 -5.71 0.18
CA PRO A 23 2.28 -6.05 -0.99
C PRO A 23 3.75 -6.33 -0.71
N ILE A 24 4.36 -5.63 0.27
CA ILE A 24 5.75 -5.90 0.69
C ILE A 24 5.88 -7.34 1.23
N ILE A 25 4.94 -7.76 2.09
CA ILE A 25 4.93 -9.13 2.63
C ILE A 25 4.78 -10.15 1.50
N MET A 26 3.88 -9.90 0.54
CA MET A 26 3.71 -10.77 -0.62
C MET A 26 4.99 -10.84 -1.47
N LEU A 27 5.65 -9.72 -1.74
CA LEU A 27 6.92 -9.69 -2.49
C LEU A 27 7.99 -10.55 -1.82
N ILE A 28 8.15 -10.45 -0.50
CA ILE A 28 9.09 -11.29 0.27
C ILE A 28 8.74 -12.77 0.11
N SER A 29 7.45 -13.12 0.16
CA SER A 29 7.00 -14.50 -0.05
C SER A 29 7.31 -15.03 -1.46
N TYR A 30 7.17 -14.19 -2.50
CA TYR A 30 7.51 -14.56 -3.87
C TYR A 30 9.01 -14.76 -4.09
N LEU A 31 9.86 -13.96 -3.43
CA LEU A 31 11.32 -14.10 -3.51
C LEU A 31 11.82 -15.43 -2.90
N GLY A 32 11.09 -15.99 -1.94
CA GLY A 32 11.44 -17.25 -1.28
C GLY A 32 11.02 -18.52 -2.04
N LYS A 33 10.31 -18.42 -3.18
CA LYS A 33 9.84 -19.61 -3.91
C LYS A 33 10.91 -20.15 -4.87
N PRO A 34 11.29 -21.44 -4.80
CA PRO A 34 12.36 -22.00 -5.62
C PRO A 34 11.94 -22.30 -7.08
N ASN A 35 10.64 -22.36 -7.38
CA ASN A 35 10.12 -22.80 -8.68
C ASN A 35 9.86 -21.65 -9.67
N PHE A 36 10.86 -20.81 -9.93
CA PHE A 36 10.70 -19.68 -10.86
C PHE A 36 10.40 -20.11 -12.30
N ASN A 37 10.87 -21.29 -12.72
CA ASN A 37 10.69 -21.80 -14.08
C ASN A 37 9.24 -22.17 -14.43
N GLU A 38 8.41 -22.55 -13.46
CA GLU A 38 7.01 -22.96 -13.71
C GLU A 38 6.04 -21.78 -13.70
N TYR A 39 6.39 -20.69 -13.01
CA TYR A 39 5.48 -19.57 -12.74
C TYR A 39 5.98 -18.22 -13.25
N GLY A 40 7.05 -18.20 -14.04
CA GLY A 40 7.81 -16.99 -14.42
C GLY A 40 6.93 -15.82 -14.84
N LEU A 41 6.12 -15.95 -15.90
CA LEU A 41 5.32 -14.84 -16.43
C LEU A 41 4.28 -14.31 -15.42
N ASN A 42 3.56 -15.20 -14.73
CA ASN A 42 2.55 -14.81 -13.74
C ASN A 42 3.19 -14.13 -12.53
N ASN A 43 4.35 -14.62 -12.07
CA ASN A 43 5.09 -14.01 -10.98
C ASN A 43 5.60 -12.60 -11.33
N TYR A 44 6.05 -12.36 -12.56
CA TYR A 44 6.45 -11.01 -13.00
C TYR A 44 5.26 -10.03 -13.02
N ILE A 45 4.10 -10.46 -13.53
CA ILE A 45 2.88 -9.65 -13.54
C ILE A 45 2.44 -9.33 -12.10
N ILE A 46 2.46 -10.33 -11.21
CA ILE A 46 2.10 -10.15 -9.81
C ILE A 46 3.08 -9.18 -9.14
N CYS A 47 4.39 -9.36 -9.28
CA CYS A 47 5.39 -8.42 -8.75
C CYS A 47 5.16 -7.00 -9.26
N GLY A 48 4.89 -6.82 -10.55
CA GLY A 48 4.55 -5.50 -11.12
C GLY A 48 3.30 -4.88 -10.48
N ALA A 49 2.24 -5.67 -10.31
CA ALA A 49 1.02 -5.22 -9.65
C ALA A 49 1.26 -4.83 -8.17
N LEU A 50 2.08 -5.60 -7.45
CA LEU A 50 2.44 -5.32 -6.06
C LEU A 50 3.22 -3.99 -5.94
N VAL A 51 4.13 -3.70 -6.88
CA VAL A 51 4.83 -2.41 -6.94
C VAL A 51 3.85 -1.26 -7.18
N VAL A 52 2.90 -1.41 -8.10
CA VAL A 52 1.86 -0.39 -8.35
C VAL A 52 1.02 -0.14 -7.09
N LEU A 53 0.64 -1.19 -6.35
CA LEU A 53 -0.08 -1.05 -5.09
C LEU A 53 0.71 -0.26 -4.04
N ILE A 54 2.02 -0.51 -3.92
CA ILE A 54 2.90 0.24 -3.01
C ILE A 54 2.95 1.73 -3.39
N ILE A 55 3.01 2.05 -4.69
CA ILE A 55 3.00 3.43 -5.16
C ILE A 55 1.66 4.10 -4.82
N CYS A 56 0.53 3.45 -5.12
CA CYS A 56 -0.81 3.94 -4.79
C CYS A 56 -0.97 4.17 -3.27
N GLY A 57 -0.54 3.21 -2.46
CA GLY A 57 -0.53 3.33 -0.99
C GLY A 57 0.33 4.50 -0.53
N SER A 58 1.52 4.69 -1.12
CA SER A 58 2.43 5.79 -0.78
C SER A 58 1.85 7.17 -1.10
N VAL A 59 1.20 7.33 -2.27
CA VAL A 59 0.49 8.56 -2.67
C VAL A 59 -0.69 8.82 -1.73
N GLY A 60 -1.49 7.79 -1.43
CA GLY A 60 -2.60 7.88 -0.47
C GLY A 60 -2.14 8.29 0.92
N LEU A 61 -1.02 7.73 1.40
CA LEU A 61 -0.42 8.04 2.68
C LEU A 61 0.04 9.50 2.73
N LYS A 62 0.80 9.95 1.72
CA LYS A 62 1.26 11.34 1.58
C LYS A 62 0.07 12.31 1.63
N ASN A 63 -1.01 12.01 0.91
CA ASN A 63 -2.21 12.84 0.90
C ASN A 63 -2.91 12.86 2.26
N SER A 64 -3.02 11.72 2.94
CA SER A 64 -3.63 11.64 4.28
C SER A 64 -2.83 12.38 5.35
N LEU A 65 -1.48 12.35 5.26
CA LEU A 65 -0.58 13.08 6.16
C LEU A 65 -0.61 14.58 5.90
N ARG A 66 -0.69 14.97 4.61
CA ARG A 66 -0.85 16.39 4.24
C ARG A 66 -2.13 16.97 4.84
N LYS A 67 -3.26 16.26 4.73
CA LYS A 67 -4.54 16.68 5.34
C LYS A 67 -4.49 16.73 6.86
N GLN A 68 -3.82 15.76 7.50
CA GLN A 68 -3.57 15.79 8.96
C GLN A 68 -2.82 17.07 9.36
N LYS A 69 -1.74 17.39 8.64
CA LYS A 69 -0.93 18.60 8.87
C LYS A 69 -1.72 19.89 8.62
N GLU A 70 -2.48 19.98 7.52
CA GLU A 70 -3.32 21.14 7.18
C GLU A 70 -4.38 21.42 8.26
N HIS A 71 -4.84 20.39 8.96
CA HIS A 71 -5.89 20.49 9.97
C HIS A 71 -5.38 20.42 11.42
N ASN A 72 -4.05 20.37 11.65
CA ASN A 72 -3.43 20.19 12.98
C ASN A 72 -3.96 18.95 13.75
N ILE A 73 -4.06 17.82 13.05
CA ILE A 73 -4.50 16.53 13.60
C ILE A 73 -3.37 15.50 13.50
#